data_AF-A0A1V4MFY8-F1
#
_entry.id   AF-A0A1V4MFY8-F1
#
_cell.length_a   1.000
_cell.length_b   1.000
_cell.length_c   1.000
_cell.angle_alpha   90.00
_cell.angle_beta   90.00
_cell.angle_gamma   90.00
#
_symmetry.space_group_name_H-M   'P 1'
#
loop_
_entity.id
_entity.type
_entity.pdbx_description
1 polymer ?
#
loop_
_entity_poly.entity_id
_entity_poly.type
_entity_poly.pdbx_seq_one_letter_code
_entity_poly.pdbx_strand_id
1 'polypeptide(L)'
;MTGRKRSRPYNVDDVRYVHNHYAEMTASDIAEKLGISRFQVSKIVSELRKHIDLPKKTVRRPNPILKFLEEEGIEPKEAAKTKTKGKRKKS
;
A
#
# COMPACT_ATOMS: atom_id res chain seq x y z
N MET A 1 6.39 -26.07 0.43
CA MET A 1 5.13 -25.90 -0.35
C MET A 1 4.28 -24.82 0.32
N THR A 2 4.31 -23.57 -0.14
CA THR A 2 3.38 -22.54 0.34
C THR A 2 2.12 -22.59 -0.51
N GLY A 3 1.17 -23.45 -0.12
CA GLY A 3 -0.16 -23.43 -0.72
C GLY A 3 -0.74 -22.03 -0.58
N ARG A 4 -0.91 -21.29 -1.68
CA ARG A 4 -1.60 -19.99 -1.67
C ARG A 4 -2.99 -20.24 -1.09
N LYS A 5 -3.20 -19.84 0.18
CA LYS A 5 -4.55 -19.81 0.77
C LYS A 5 -5.44 -19.04 -0.21
N ARG A 6 -6.45 -19.72 -0.76
CA ARG A 6 -7.39 -19.09 -1.69
C ARG A 6 -8.07 -17.95 -0.93
N SER A 7 -7.88 -16.73 -1.42
CA SER A 7 -8.52 -15.57 -0.82
C SER A 7 -10.03 -15.70 -0.92
N ARG A 8 -10.75 -15.42 0.17
CA ARG A 8 -12.22 -15.42 0.16
C ARG A 8 -12.74 -14.22 -0.66
N PRO A 9 -13.98 -14.29 -1.18
CA PRO A 9 -14.68 -13.10 -1.68
C PRO A 9 -14.78 -12.03 -0.58
N TYR A 10 -14.70 -10.75 -0.98
CA TYR A 10 -14.91 -9.64 -0.05
C TYR A 10 -16.41 -9.35 0.10
N ASN A 11 -16.81 -8.85 1.28
CA ASN A 11 -18.18 -8.47 1.60
C ASN A 11 -18.28 -6.96 1.94
N VAL A 12 -19.46 -6.52 2.36
CA VAL A 12 -19.70 -5.12 2.71
C VAL A 12 -18.89 -4.68 3.93
N ASP A 13 -18.69 -5.56 4.90
CA ASP A 13 -17.88 -5.25 6.10
C ASP A 13 -16.41 -5.04 5.75
N ASP A 14 -15.87 -5.79 4.80
CA ASP A 14 -14.52 -5.56 4.26
C ASP A 14 -14.41 -4.18 3.62
N VAL A 15 -15.42 -3.78 2.84
CA VAL A 15 -15.46 -2.45 2.20
C VAL A 15 -15.50 -1.35 3.26
N ARG A 16 -16.32 -1.52 4.30
CA ARG A 16 -16.41 -0.59 5.43
C ARG A 16 -15.06 -0.50 6.17
N TYR A 17 -14.41 -1.62 6.39
CA TYR A 17 -13.11 -1.66 7.05
C TYR A 17 -12.03 -0.95 6.22
N VAL A 18 -11.97 -1.22 4.92
CA VAL A 18 -11.07 -0.55 3.98
C VAL A 18 -11.31 0.95 3.98
N HIS A 19 -12.56 1.40 3.86
CA HIS A 19 -12.91 2.82 3.88
C HIS A 19 -12.34 3.55 5.12
N ASN A 20 -12.53 2.96 6.30
CA ASN A 20 -12.17 3.61 7.57
C ASN A 20 -10.65 3.60 7.83
N HIS A 21 -9.92 2.59 7.37
CA HIS A 21 -8.50 2.39 7.74
C HIS A 21 -7.52 2.59 6.59
N TYR A 22 -8.00 2.84 5.36
CA TYR A 22 -7.12 2.89 4.18
C TYR A 22 -6.01 3.95 4.28
N ALA A 23 -6.29 5.08 4.92
CA ALA A 23 -5.33 6.16 5.12
C ALA A 23 -4.17 5.73 6.04
N GLU A 24 -4.50 5.03 7.13
CA GLU A 24 -3.62 4.74 8.27
C GLU A 24 -2.96 3.35 8.22
N MET A 25 -3.34 2.50 7.27
CA MET A 25 -2.78 1.16 7.13
C MET A 25 -2.28 0.88 5.71
N THR A 26 -1.28 0.01 5.57
CA THR A 26 -0.89 -0.46 4.24
C THR A 26 -1.92 -1.44 3.69
N ALA A 27 -1.97 -1.60 2.37
CA ALA A 27 -2.88 -2.57 1.76
C ALA A 27 -2.55 -4.02 2.17
N SER A 28 -1.30 -4.30 2.55
CA SER A 28 -0.90 -5.61 3.07
C SER A 28 -1.47 -5.84 4.46
N ASP A 29 -1.35 -4.87 5.37
CA ASP A 29 -1.87 -5.00 6.73
C ASP A 29 -3.39 -5.18 6.74
N ILE A 30 -4.09 -4.45 5.87
CA ILE A 30 -5.55 -4.59 5.69
C ILE A 30 -5.90 -5.98 5.15
N ALA A 31 -5.14 -6.46 4.16
CA ALA A 31 -5.35 -7.79 3.58
C ALA A 31 -5.16 -8.90 4.63
N GLU A 32 -4.13 -8.80 5.47
CA GLU A 32 -3.86 -9.74 6.56
C GLU A 32 -4.97 -9.71 7.61
N LYS A 33 -5.41 -8.54 8.06
CA LYS A 33 -6.50 -8.42 9.04
C LYS A 33 -7.83 -8.96 8.53
N LEU A 34 -8.16 -8.74 7.26
CA LEU A 34 -9.43 -9.18 6.67
C LEU A 34 -9.39 -10.62 6.16
N GLY A 35 -8.20 -11.23 6.04
CA GLY A 35 -8.03 -12.53 5.43
C GLY A 35 -8.36 -12.54 3.93
N ILE A 36 -8.13 -11.41 3.24
CA ILE A 36 -8.35 -11.26 1.79
C ILE A 36 -7.03 -10.97 1.07
N SER A 37 -7.04 -10.96 -0.26
CA SER A 37 -5.86 -10.64 -1.03
C SER A 37 -5.61 -9.13 -1.06
N ARG A 38 -4.34 -8.75 -1.10
CA ARG A 38 -3.92 -7.35 -1.34
C ARG A 38 -4.52 -6.77 -2.64
N PHE A 39 -4.71 -7.63 -3.65
CA PHE A 39 -5.36 -7.26 -4.90
C PHE A 39 -6.83 -6.88 -4.71
N GLN A 40 -7.57 -7.63 -3.88
CA GLN A 40 -8.96 -7.27 -3.55
C GLN A 40 -9.03 -5.96 -2.77
N VAL A 41 -8.13 -5.72 -1.81
CA VAL A 41 -8.05 -4.41 -1.13
C VAL A 41 -7.85 -3.29 -2.16
N SER A 42 -6.93 -3.47 -3.11
CA SER A 42 -6.72 -2.49 -4.18
C SER A 42 -7.95 -2.30 -5.07
N LYS A 43 -8.69 -3.38 -5.37
CA LYS A 43 -9.92 -3.32 -6.16
C LYS A 43 -11.00 -2.54 -5.42
N ILE A 44 -11.23 -2.82 -4.13
CA ILE A 44 -12.18 -2.10 -3.28
C ILE A 44 -11.89 -0.60 -3.30
N VAL A 45 -10.62 -0.22 -3.12
CA VAL A 45 -10.19 1.19 -3.14
C VAL A 45 -10.46 1.85 -4.49
N SER A 46 -10.14 1.17 -5.59
CA SER A 46 -10.38 1.69 -6.94
C SER A 46 -11.87 1.88 -7.21
N GLU A 47 -12.73 0.97 -6.77
CA GLU A 47 -14.19 1.11 -6.89
C GLU A 47 -14.71 2.24 -6.00
N LEU A 48 -14.30 2.31 -4.73
CA LEU A 48 -14.69 3.39 -3.81
C LEU A 48 -14.36 4.77 -4.39
N ARG A 49 -13.17 4.95 -4.96
CA ARG A 49 -12.75 6.23 -5.56
C ARG A 49 -13.60 6.71 -6.74
N LYS A 50 -14.42 5.84 -7.35
CA LYS A 50 -15.39 6.26 -8.38
C LYS A 50 -16.62 6.94 -7.79
N HIS A 51 -16.91 6.69 -6.52
CA HIS A 51 -18.15 7.09 -5.86
C HIS A 51 -17.92 8.10 -4.73
N ILE A 52 -16.73 8.08 -4.12
CA ILE A 52 -16.38 8.93 -2.97
C ILE A 52 -14.94 9.44 -3.08
N ASP A 53 -14.65 10.55 -2.41
CA ASP A 53 -13.28 11.04 -2.28
C ASP A 53 -12.56 10.32 -1.13
N LEU A 54 -11.82 9.27 -1.46
CA LEU A 54 -11.10 8.47 -0.47
C LEU A 54 -9.73 9.10 -0.15
N PRO A 55 -9.41 9.35 1.13
CA PRO A 55 -8.17 10.01 1.52
C PRO A 55 -6.93 9.27 1.02
N LYS A 56 -5.88 10.04 0.75
CA LYS A 56 -4.56 9.49 0.41
C LYS A 56 -3.96 8.81 1.64
N LYS A 57 -3.13 7.79 1.39
CA LYS A 57 -2.38 7.11 2.44
C LYS A 57 -1.48 8.11 3.17
N THR A 58 -1.62 8.18 4.49
CA THR A 58 -0.71 8.90 5.38
C THR A 58 0.47 8.00 5.78
N VAL A 59 0.28 6.68 5.73
CA VAL A 59 1.37 5.71 5.95
C VAL A 59 2.40 5.78 4.85
N ARG A 60 3.62 6.11 5.23
CA ARG A 60 4.80 6.01 4.37
C ARG A 60 5.63 4.81 4.83
N ARG A 61 5.64 3.73 4.04
CA ARG A 61 6.53 2.59 4.33
C ARG A 61 7.98 3.08 4.16
N PRO A 62 8.85 2.94 5.17
CA PRO A 62 10.26 3.25 5.01
C PRO A 62 10.85 2.36 3.92
N ASN A 63 11.77 2.90 3.13
CA ASN A 63 12.44 2.10 2.11
C ASN A 63 13.27 1.02 2.83
N PRO A 64 12.99 -0.28 2.65
CA PRO A 64 13.67 -1.34 3.38
C PRO A 64 15.18 -1.34 3.09
N ILE A 65 15.59 -0.91 1.90
CA ILE A 65 17.02 -0.81 1.54
C ILE A 65 17.69 0.31 2.33
N LEU A 66 17.05 1.49 2.43
CA LEU A 66 17.62 2.60 3.19
C LEU A 66 17.71 2.26 4.68
N LYS A 67 16.67 1.61 5.24
CA LYS A 67 16.69 1.14 6.63
C LYS A 67 17.82 0.14 6.89
N PHE A 68 18.02 -0.81 5.97
CA PHE A 68 19.12 -1.77 6.04
C PHE A 68 20.50 -1.08 5.98
N LEU A 69 20.69 -0.14 5.05
CA LEU A 69 21.95 0.60 4.93
C LEU A 69 22.27 1.43 6.18
N GLU A 70 21.24 2.03 6.80
CA GLU A 70 21.35 2.74 8.07
C GLU A 70 21.75 1.81 9.22
N GLU A 71 21.15 0.62 9.32
CA GLU A 71 21.48 -0.39 10.34
C GLU A 71 22.92 -0.92 10.20
N GLU A 72 23.40 -1.08 8.96
CA GLU A 72 24.75 -1.56 8.67
C GLU A 72 25.81 -0.43 8.61
N GLY A 73 25.41 0.83 8.78
CA GLY A 73 26.32 1.98 8.71
C GLY A 73 26.93 2.22 7.31
N ILE A 74 26.26 1.75 6.25
CA ILE A 74 26.74 1.84 4.87
C ILE A 74 26.18 3.10 4.22
N GLU A 75 27.04 4.03 3.79
CA GLU A 75 26.57 5.20 3.06
C GLU A 75 26.08 4.83 1.65
N PRO A 76 24.83 5.21 1.27
CA PRO A 76 24.32 4.94 -0.06
C PRO A 76 25.09 5.73 -1.11
N LYS A 77 25.59 5.04 -2.14
CA LYS A 77 26.27 5.66 -3.30
C LYS A 77 25.36 6.74 -3.93
N GLU A 78 25.94 7.90 -4.23
CA GLU A 78 25.24 9.14 -4.61
C GLU A 78 24.25 9.05 -5.79
N ALA A 79 24.32 7.99 -6.61
CA ALA A 79 23.41 7.76 -7.72
C ALA A 79 21.93 7.61 -7.31
N ALA A 80 21.62 7.45 -6.03
CA ALA A 80 20.25 7.36 -5.51
C ALA A 80 19.63 8.71 -5.06
N LYS A 81 20.38 9.83 -5.05
CA LYS A 81 19.88 11.13 -4.55
C LYS A 81 18.89 11.84 -5.48
N THR A 82 18.70 11.38 -6.72
CA THR A 82 17.75 11.99 -7.66
C THR A 82 16.83 10.92 -8.24
N LYS A 83 15.55 10.92 -7.86
CA LYS A 83 14.34 10.86 -8.72
C LYS A 83 13.09 10.76 -7.83
N THR A 84 12.84 11.74 -6.97
CA THR A 84 11.45 12.03 -6.59
C THR A 84 10.79 12.66 -7.82
N LYS A 85 10.33 11.81 -8.74
CA LYS A 85 9.77 12.18 -10.04
C LYS A 85 8.39 12.80 -9.83
N GLY A 86 8.36 14.05 -9.37
CA GLY A 86 7.19 14.91 -9.38
C GLY A 86 6.84 15.31 -10.82
N LYS A 87 5.53 15.28 -11.12
CA LYS A 87 4.86 15.97 -12.23
C LYS A 87 5.12 15.41 -13.65
N ARG A 88 4.30 14.42 -14.05
CA ARG A 88 3.89 14.31 -15.46
C ARG A 88 2.93 15.46 -15.75
N LYS A 89 3.45 16.57 -16.28
CA LYS A 89 2.64 17.61 -16.92
C LYS A 89 2.30 17.07 -18.32
N LYS A 90 1.05 16.68 -18.56
CA LYS A 90 0.54 16.46 -19.91
C LYS A 90 0.31 17.85 -20.51
N SER A 91 1.05 18.14 -21.58
CA SER A 91 0.71 19.22 -22.50
C SER A 91 -0.30 18.71 -23.54
#